data_AF-A0A1I5FQY6-F1
#
_entry.id   AF-A0A1I5FQY6-F1
#
_cell.length_a   1.000
_cell.length_b   1.000
_cell.length_c   1.000
_cell.angle_alpha   90.00
_cell.angle_beta   90.00
_cell.angle_gamma   90.00
#
_symmetry.space_group_name_H-M   'P 1'
#
loop_
_entity.id
_entity.type
_entity.pdbx_description
1 polymer ?
#
loop_
_entity_poly.entity_id
_entity_poly.type
_entity_poly.pdbx_seq_one_letter_code
_entity_poly.pdbx_strand_id
1 'polypeptide(L)' 'MIYFEHEVLTFGTSNAKEMKKMADTLTEWGAAGYEVVSVVSTSMNGSHVTAFLKREVLVDNKDEGKAA' A
#
# COMPACT_ATOMS: atom_id res chain seq x y z
N MET A 1 -20.55 0.27 -6.37
CA MET A 1 -20.21 -0.43 -5.10
C MET A 1 -18.86 0.09 -4.61
N ILE A 2 -18.69 0.33 -3.31
CA ILE A 2 -17.38 0.71 -2.73
C ILE A 2 -16.78 -0.52 -2.07
N TYR A 3 -15.52 -0.82 -2.37
CA TYR A 3 -14.72 -1.77 -1.59
C TYR A 3 -13.32 -1.21 -1.35
N PHE A 4 -12.61 -1.78 -0.37
CA PHE A 4 -11.25 -1.39 -0.03
C PHE A 4 -10.28 -2.51 -0.38
N GLU A 5 -9.26 -2.19 -1.18
CA GLU A 5 -8.09 -3.04 -1.36
C GLU A 5 -7.11 -2.77 -0.22
N HIS A 6 -6.43 -3.83 0.22
CA HIS A 6 -5.47 -3.76 1.31
C HIS A 6 -4.15 -4.39 0.87
N GLU A 7 -3.05 -3.74 1.20
CA GLU A 7 -1.70 -4.25 0.90
C GLU A 7 -0.83 -4.21 2.16
N VAL A 8 0.13 -5.13 2.24
CA VAL A 8 1.10 -5.20 3.33
C VAL A 8 2.51 -5.21 2.75
N LEU A 9 3.30 -4.18 3.05
CA LEU A 9 4.67 -4.05 2.57
C LEU A 9 5.65 -4.11 3.74
N THR A 10 6.76 -4.82 3.59
CA THR A 10 7.83 -4.85 4.58
C THR A 10 9.09 -4.23 4.02
N PHE A 11 9.70 -3.34 4.80
CA PHE A 11 10.88 -2.58 4.41
C PHE A 11 12.03 -2.81 5.37
N GLY A 12 13.25 -2.83 4.85
CA GLY A 12 14.45 -2.67 5.65
C GLY A 12 14.66 -1.19 5.98
N THR A 13 15.27 -0.92 7.13
CA THR A 13 15.61 0.43 7.60
C THR A 13 17.10 0.55 7.96
N SER A 14 17.89 -0.47 7.65
CA SER A 14 19.25 -0.63 8.18
C SER A 14 20.27 0.24 7.46
N ASN A 15 19.96 0.72 6.25
CA ASN A 15 20.85 1.55 5.45
C ASN A 15 20.10 2.48 4.50
N ALA A 16 20.82 3.46 3.95
CA ALA A 16 20.27 4.47 3.06
C ALA A 16 19.61 3.90 1.79
N LYS A 17 20.10 2.77 1.26
CA LYS A 17 19.51 2.13 0.07
C LYS A 17 18.13 1.55 0.38
N GLU A 18 17.98 0.90 1.52
CA GLU A 18 16.70 0.35 1.98
C GLU A 18 15.70 1.47 2.30
N MET A 19 16.15 2.52 2.99
CA MET A 19 15.32 3.70 3.28
C MET A 19 14.87 4.41 2.00
N LYS A 20 15.76 4.55 1.00
CA LYS A 20 15.37 5.10 -0.30
C LYS A 20 14.35 4.21 -1.00
N LYS A 21 14.54 2.90 -1.00
CA LYS A 21 13.57 1.95 -1.58
C LYS A 21 12.21 2.09 -0.91
N MET A 22 12.17 2.20 0.43
CA MET A 22 10.92 2.44 1.16
C MET A 22 10.24 3.74 0.72
N ALA A 23 10.99 4.84 0.64
CA ALA A 23 10.45 6.13 0.21
C ALA A 23 9.92 6.08 -1.24
N ASP A 24 10.68 5.48 -2.16
CA ASP A 24 10.29 5.33 -3.57
C ASP A 24 9.01 4.50 -3.68
N THR A 25 8.95 3.34 -3.01
CA THR A 25 7.77 2.45 -3.04
C THR A 25 6.55 3.12 -2.42
N LEU A 26 6.66 3.76 -1.25
CA LEU A 26 5.52 4.45 -0.63
C LEU A 26 5.03 5.62 -1.49
N THR A 27 5.93 6.30 -2.19
CA THR A 27 5.56 7.38 -3.14
C THR A 27 4.79 6.81 -4.34
N GLU A 28 5.27 5.71 -4.91
CA GLU A 28 4.61 5.02 -6.03
C GLU A 28 3.21 4.53 -5.64
N TRP A 29 3.08 3.90 -4.48
CA TRP A 29 1.80 3.40 -3.98
C TRP A 29 0.85 4.54 -3.63
N GLY A 30 1.35 5.63 -3.06
CA GLY A 30 0.59 6.86 -2.84
C GLY A 30 0.04 7.44 -4.14
N ALA A 31 0.85 7.48 -5.20
CA ALA A 31 0.40 7.91 -6.53
C ALA A 31 -0.65 6.96 -7.14
N ALA A 32 -0.62 5.67 -6.78
CA ALA A 32 -1.63 4.69 -7.16
C ALA A 32 -2.93 4.76 -6.31
N GLY A 33 -3.01 5.70 -5.36
CA GLY A 33 -4.18 5.94 -4.51
C GLY A 33 -4.19 5.15 -3.20
N TYR A 34 -3.08 4.51 -2.83
CA TYR A 34 -2.98 3.83 -1.53
C TYR A 34 -2.60 4.80 -0.42
N GLU A 35 -3.28 4.67 0.71
CA GLU A 35 -3.02 5.39 1.95
C GLU A 35 -2.36 4.46 2.97
N VAL A 36 -1.35 4.96 3.69
CA VAL A 36 -0.77 4.23 4.82
C VAL A 36 -1.71 4.35 6.02
N VAL A 37 -2.13 3.19 6.54
CA VAL A 37 -3.03 3.08 7.69
C VAL A 37 -2.25 2.90 8.99
N SER A 38 -1.19 2.09 8.95
CA SER A 38 -0.37 1.79 10.12
C SER A 38 1.03 1.37 9.70
N VAL A 39 2.01 1.65 10.56
CA VAL A 39 3.39 1.18 10.42
C VAL A 39 3.83 0.59 11.76
N VAL A 40 4.35 -0.63 11.74
CA VAL A 40 4.82 -1.34 12.93
C VAL A 40 6.24 -1.84 12.74
N SER A 41 7.04 -1.82 13.79
CA SER A 41 8.35 -2.49 13.78
C SER A 41 8.14 -4.00 13.82
N THR A 42 8.80 -4.73 12.92
CA THR A 42 8.72 -6.21 12.85
C THR A 42 10.02 -6.90 13.25
N SER A 43 11.06 -6.12 13.57
CA SER A 43 12.26 -6.63 14.23
C SER A 43 12.49 -5.94 15.58
N MET A 44 13.13 -6.66 16.51
CA MET A 44 13.43 -6.15 17.85
C MET A 44 14.40 -4.96 17.85
N ASN A 45 15.28 -4.89 16.87
CA ASN A 45 16.26 -3.82 16.70
C ASN A 45 15.76 -2.70 15.76
N GLY A 46 14.51 -2.76 15.28
CA GLY A 46 13.93 -1.76 14.39
C GLY A 46 14.47 -1.77 12.96
N SER A 47 15.27 -2.77 12.58
CA SER A 47 15.82 -2.94 11.22
C SER A 47 14.78 -3.24 10.14
N HIS A 48 13.56 -3.59 10.54
CA HIS A 48 12.44 -3.85 9.65
C HIS A 48 11.16 -3.22 10.18
N VAL A 49 10.40 -2.65 9.24
CA VAL A 49 9.04 -2.15 9.49
C VAL A 49 8.07 -2.75 8.48
N THR A 50 6.84 -2.97 8.92
CA THR A 50 5.74 -3.37 8.06
C THR A 50 4.72 -2.24 8.00
N ALA A 51 4.43 -1.79 6.77
CA ALA A 51 3.42 -0.79 6.47
C ALA A 51 2.16 -1.49 5.95
N PHE A 52 1.02 -1.10 6.51
CA PHE A 52 -0.31 -1.53 6.07
C PHE A 52 -0.92 -0.40 5.27
N LEU A 53 -1.34 -0.70 4.04
CA LEU A 53 -1.92 0.26 3.12
C LEU A 53 -3.35 -0.14 2.77
N LYS A 54 -4.18 0.86 2.45
CA LYS A 54 -5.52 0.65 1.91
C LYS A 54 -5.74 1.56 0.70
N ARG A 55 -6.62 1.16 -0.21
CA ARG A 55 -7.13 2.02 -1.29
C ARG A 55 -8.62 1.81 -1.46
N GLU A 56 -9.37 2.90 -1.56
CA GLU A 56 -10.79 2.85 -1.92
C GLU A 56 -10.94 2.60 -3.43
N VAL A 57 -11.80 1.64 -3.79
CA VAL A 57 -12.14 1.33 -5.18
C VAL A 57 -13.63 1.54 -5.41
N LEU A 58 -13.93 2.43 -6.36
CA LEU A 58 -15.28 2.71 -6.84
C LEU A 58 -15.58 1.81 -8.03
N VAL A 59 -16.51 0.86 -7.86
CA VAL A 59 -17.11 0.16 -9.00
C VAL A 59 -18.31 0.96 -9.45
N ASP A 60 -18.19 1.60 -10.61
CA ASP A 60 -19.36 2.14 -11.31
C ASP A 60 -20.11 0.96 -11.91
N ASN A 61 -21.32 0.67 -11.42
CA ASN A 61 -22.16 -0.41 -11.94
C ASN A 61 -22.79 0.02 -13.27
N LYS A 62 -21.98 0.35 -14.28
CA LYS A 62 -22.41 0.48 -15.67
C LYS A 62 -22.09 -0.79 -16.43
N ASP A 63 -22.68 -1.90 -15.98
CA ASP A 63 -22.90 -3.06 -16.84
C ASP A 63 -24.21 -3.76 -16.46
N GLU A 64 -25.27 -2.95 -16.33
CA GLU A 64 -26.62 -3.46 -16.60
C GLU A 64 -26.83 -3.43 -18.12
N GLY A 65 -26.38 -4.51 -18.77
CA GLY A 65 -26.91 -4.95 -20.06
C GLY A 65 -26.20 -4.44 -21.31
N LYS A 66 -25.27 -5.25 -21.83
CA LYS A 66 -25.34 -5.67 -23.24
C LYS A 66 -25.06 -7.15 -23.37
N ALA A 67 -26.13 -7.89 -23.67
CA ALA A 67 -26.05 -9.13 -24.41
C ALA A 67 -25.35 -8.89 -25.75
N ALA A 68 -24.46 -9.81 -26.14
CA ALA A 68 -24.15 -10.17 -27.52
C ALA A 68 -23.67 -11.62 -27.52
#